data_AF-A0A7C3URH5-F1
#
_entry.id   AF-A0A7C3URH5-F1
#
_cell.length_a   1.000
_cell.length_b   1.000
_cell.length_c   1.000
_cell.angle_alpha   90.00
_cell.angle_beta   90.00
_cell.angle_gamma   90.00
#
_symmetry.space_group_name_H-M   'P 1'
#
loop_
_entity.id
_entity.type
_entity.pdbx_description
1 polymer ?
#
loop_
_entity_poly.entity_id
_entity_poly.type
_entity_poly.pdbx_seq_one_letter_code
_entity_poly.pdbx_strand_id
1 'polypeptide(L)'
;PSAWVLENPSVFETLAAQTSRWPPHRRPLLVCTAGFLSAAGYHLLERLAEAGYRLHYGGDFDRNGLAIALALKERFPALVFWRMGANDYRRALALETASEDLTREALVWLGRVRGELGPTARAMMETGKPAYQEQLTGRLRADLERERDEVERGP
;
A
#
# COMPACT_ATOMS: atom_id res chain seq x y z
N PRO A 1 -4.75 11.96 -12.63
CA PRO A 1 -5.34 10.63 -12.36
C PRO A 1 -4.39 9.83 -11.44
N SER A 2 -4.88 8.82 -10.73
CA SER A 2 -4.07 8.00 -9.85
C SER A 2 -4.10 6.53 -10.23
N ALA A 3 -3.00 5.84 -9.94
CA ALA A 3 -2.86 4.40 -10.04
C ALA A 3 -2.58 3.84 -8.65
N TRP A 4 -3.44 2.93 -8.21
CA TRP A 4 -3.41 2.34 -6.86
C TRP A 4 -2.77 0.96 -6.93
N VAL A 5 -1.55 0.87 -6.43
CA VAL A 5 -0.69 -0.30 -6.46
C VAL A 5 -0.79 -1.02 -5.11
N LEU A 6 -1.15 -2.30 -5.17
CA LEU A 6 -1.36 -3.18 -4.03
C LEU A 6 -0.38 -4.34 -4.12
N GLU A 7 0.16 -4.74 -2.99
CA GLU A 7 1.04 -5.90 -2.92
C GLU A 7 0.25 -7.21 -2.75
N ASN A 8 -0.81 -7.18 -1.94
CA ASN A 8 -1.58 -8.33 -1.55
C ASN A 8 -2.74 -8.64 -2.54
N PRO A 9 -2.76 -9.83 -3.18
CA PRO A 9 -3.83 -10.22 -4.11
C PRO A 9 -5.24 -10.25 -3.52
N SER A 10 -5.40 -10.66 -2.26
CA SER A 10 -6.69 -10.72 -1.57
C SER A 10 -7.32 -9.33 -1.41
N VAL A 11 -6.49 -8.36 -1.04
CA VAL A 11 -6.90 -6.95 -0.95
C VAL A 11 -7.26 -6.40 -2.33
N PHE A 12 -6.47 -6.69 -3.36
CA PHE A 12 -6.77 -6.32 -4.74
C PHE A 12 -8.12 -6.88 -5.21
N GLU A 13 -8.36 -8.18 -5.03
CA GLU A 13 -9.61 -8.84 -5.43
C GLU A 13 -10.81 -8.22 -4.72
N THR A 14 -10.67 -7.96 -3.41
CA THR A 14 -11.71 -7.30 -2.62
C THR A 14 -12.06 -5.92 -3.16
N LEU A 15 -11.05 -5.07 -3.40
CA LEU A 15 -11.26 -3.71 -3.91
C LEU A 15 -11.78 -3.71 -5.36
N ALA A 16 -11.28 -4.61 -6.21
CA ALA A 16 -11.74 -4.77 -7.58
C ALA A 16 -13.22 -5.20 -7.62
N ALA A 17 -13.62 -6.15 -6.78
CA ALA A 17 -15.01 -6.58 -6.67
C ALA A 17 -15.92 -5.45 -6.16
N GLN A 18 -15.49 -4.70 -5.15
CA GLN A 18 -16.27 -3.59 -4.57
C GLN A 18 -16.43 -2.42 -5.55
N THR A 19 -15.39 -2.11 -6.32
CA THR A 19 -15.38 -1.01 -7.30
C THR A 19 -15.98 -1.42 -8.66
N SER A 20 -16.14 -2.72 -8.94
CA SER A 20 -16.76 -3.22 -10.18
C SER A 20 -18.18 -2.69 -10.42
N ARG A 21 -18.91 -2.36 -9.34
CA ARG A 21 -20.27 -1.81 -9.41
C ARG A 21 -20.30 -0.32 -9.76
N TRP A 22 -19.15 0.37 -9.77
CA TRP A 22 -19.08 1.78 -10.12
C TRP A 22 -19.20 1.97 -11.64
N PRO A 23 -19.67 3.16 -12.09
CA PRO A 23 -19.68 3.49 -13.51
C PRO A 23 -18.29 3.27 -14.13
N PRO A 24 -18.16 2.66 -15.33
CA PRO A 24 -16.86 2.28 -15.90
C PRO A 24 -15.81 3.40 -15.93
N HIS A 25 -16.22 4.62 -16.28
CA HIS A 25 -15.35 5.82 -16.32
C HIS A 25 -14.95 6.36 -14.94
N ARG A 26 -15.48 5.78 -13.86
CA ARG A 26 -15.20 6.15 -12.47
C ARG A 26 -14.47 5.06 -11.69
N ARG A 27 -14.19 3.91 -12.31
CA ARG A 27 -13.46 2.83 -11.65
C ARG A 27 -12.00 3.25 -11.47
N PRO A 28 -11.40 3.03 -10.30
CA PRO A 28 -10.00 3.33 -10.09
C PRO A 28 -9.11 2.38 -10.89
N LEU A 29 -7.94 2.85 -11.29
CA LEU A 29 -6.90 2.00 -11.86
C LEU A 29 -6.20 1.28 -10.71
N LEU A 30 -6.47 -0.03 -10.57
CA LEU A 30 -5.85 -0.88 -9.57
C LEU A 30 -4.76 -1.74 -10.23
N VAL A 31 -3.61 -1.88 -9.58
CA VAL A 31 -2.51 -2.77 -9.99
C VAL A 31 -2.14 -3.66 -8.80
N CYS A 32 -2.01 -4.97 -9.02
CA CYS A 32 -1.49 -5.89 -8.01
C CYS A 32 -0.08 -6.34 -8.39
N THR A 33 0.86 -6.27 -7.45
CA THR A 33 2.24 -6.73 -7.67
C THR A 33 2.46 -8.16 -7.22
N ALA A 34 1.60 -8.70 -6.34
CA ALA A 34 1.71 -10.05 -5.78
C ALA A 34 3.12 -10.31 -5.19
N GLY A 35 3.57 -9.40 -4.31
CA GLY A 35 4.93 -9.37 -3.75
C GLY A 35 5.90 -8.49 -4.56
N PHE A 36 7.16 -8.92 -4.62
CA PHE A 36 8.22 -8.19 -5.34
C PHE A 36 7.93 -8.12 -6.84
N LEU A 37 8.08 -6.92 -7.41
CA LEU A 37 7.74 -6.67 -8.80
C LEU A 37 8.69 -7.39 -9.77
N SER A 38 8.10 -7.99 -10.80
CA SER A 38 8.84 -8.43 -11.99
C SER A 38 9.27 -7.23 -12.85
N ALA A 39 10.17 -7.46 -13.80
CA ALA A 39 10.56 -6.44 -14.78
C ALA A 39 9.35 -5.87 -15.55
N ALA A 40 8.37 -6.71 -15.89
CA ALA A 40 7.14 -6.26 -16.54
C ALA A 40 6.29 -5.38 -15.62
N GLY A 41 6.24 -5.69 -14.32
CA GLY A 41 5.58 -4.87 -13.31
C GLY A 41 6.20 -3.48 -13.20
N TYR A 42 7.53 -3.41 -13.13
CA TYR A 42 8.25 -2.13 -13.15
C TYR A 42 7.97 -1.35 -14.44
N HIS A 43 8.03 -2.01 -15.59
CA HIS A 43 7.76 -1.35 -16.87
C HIS A 43 6.33 -0.78 -16.92
N LEU A 44 5.33 -1.52 -16.43
CA LEU A 44 3.96 -1.00 -16.33
C LEU A 44 3.89 0.28 -15.48
N LEU A 45 4.51 0.28 -14.30
CA LEU A 45 4.50 1.45 -13.41
C LEU A 45 5.23 2.66 -14.03
N GLU A 46 6.31 2.42 -14.77
CA GLU A 46 7.02 3.46 -15.53
C GLU A 46 6.11 4.07 -16.59
N ARG A 47 5.42 3.25 -17.40
CA ARG A 47 4.48 3.73 -18.42
C ARG A 47 3.34 4.53 -17.80
N LEU A 48 2.83 4.12 -16.64
CA LEU A 48 1.80 4.86 -15.90
C LEU A 48 2.33 6.21 -15.40
N ALA A 49 3.52 6.25 -14.80
CA ALA A 49 4.14 7.48 -14.33
C ALA A 49 4.43 8.45 -15.49
N GLU A 50 4.96 7.96 -16.61
CA GLU A 50 5.18 8.73 -17.85
C GLU A 50 3.88 9.30 -18.42
N ALA A 51 2.77 8.56 -18.30
CA ALA A 51 1.44 9.02 -18.68
C ALA A 51 0.81 9.99 -17.66
N GLY A 52 1.54 10.41 -16.62
CA GLY A 52 1.10 11.38 -15.63
C GLY A 52 0.22 10.82 -14.51
N TYR A 53 0.18 9.49 -14.33
CA TYR A 53 -0.49 8.90 -13.18
C TYR A 53 0.33 9.10 -11.92
N ARG A 54 -0.33 9.55 -10.85
CA ARG A 54 0.26 9.50 -9.52
C ARG A 54 0.20 8.08 -8.99
N LEU A 55 1.35 7.51 -8.63
CA LEU A 55 1.42 6.17 -8.07
C LEU A 55 1.18 6.21 -6.56
N HIS A 56 0.25 5.40 -6.10
CA HIS A 56 -0.04 5.17 -4.68
C HIS A 56 0.26 3.71 -4.37
N TYR A 57 1.13 3.42 -3.41
CA TYR A 57 1.47 2.03 -3.05
C TYR A 57 1.06 1.71 -1.62
N GLY A 58 0.35 0.61 -1.42
CA GLY A 58 0.12 0.03 -0.11
C GLY A 58 0.48 -1.46 -0.11
N GLY A 59 1.13 -1.91 0.96
CA GLY A 59 1.40 -3.32 1.22
C GLY A 59 1.29 -3.66 2.71
N ASP A 60 1.61 -4.90 3.04
CA ASP A 60 1.55 -5.39 4.42
C ASP A 60 2.58 -4.71 5.34
N PHE A 61 2.29 -4.70 6.65
CA PHE A 61 3.23 -4.24 7.67
C PHE A 61 4.10 -5.40 8.13
N ASP A 62 4.96 -5.86 7.24
CA ASP A 62 6.02 -6.81 7.51
C ASP A 62 7.35 -6.35 6.88
N ARG A 63 8.38 -7.20 6.91
CA ARG A 63 9.68 -6.88 6.29
C ARG A 63 9.56 -6.70 4.77
N ASN A 64 8.79 -7.54 4.08
CA ASN A 64 8.73 -7.55 2.63
C ASN A 64 7.88 -6.38 2.11
N GLY A 65 6.72 -6.12 2.70
CA GLY A 65 5.86 -5.00 2.35
C GLY A 65 6.59 -3.67 2.49
N LEU A 66 7.34 -3.45 3.58
CA LEU A 66 8.19 -2.27 3.72
C LEU A 66 9.37 -2.26 2.74
N ALA A 67 10.00 -3.40 2.45
CA ALA A 67 11.11 -3.46 1.49
C ALA A 67 10.67 -3.11 0.08
N ILE A 68 9.51 -3.61 -0.36
CA ILE A 68 8.91 -3.27 -1.66
C ILE A 68 8.54 -1.79 -1.69
N ALA A 69 7.92 -1.27 -0.63
CA ALA A 69 7.59 0.16 -0.52
C ALA A 69 8.84 1.05 -0.73
N LEU A 70 9.93 0.74 -0.05
CA LEU A 70 11.19 1.49 -0.14
C LEU A 70 11.82 1.39 -1.54
N ALA A 71 11.85 0.19 -2.13
CA ALA A 71 12.38 -0.01 -3.49
C ALA A 71 11.56 0.76 -4.53
N LEU A 72 10.23 0.76 -4.40
CA LEU A 72 9.35 1.55 -5.26
C LEU A 72 9.54 3.05 -5.07
N LYS A 73 9.74 3.51 -3.83
CA LYS A 73 9.99 4.93 -3.55
C LYS A 73 11.33 5.41 -4.10
N GLU A 74 12.35 4.57 -4.09
CA GLU A 74 13.64 4.85 -4.72
C GLU A 74 13.50 4.97 -6.25
N ARG A 75 12.76 4.04 -6.88
CA ARG A 75 12.52 4.07 -8.34
C ARG A 75 11.59 5.21 -8.77
N PHE A 76 10.59 5.51 -7.94
CA PHE A 76 9.54 6.50 -8.21
C PHE A 76 9.47 7.50 -7.05
N PRO A 77 10.31 8.56 -7.01
CA PRO A 77 10.35 9.49 -5.88
C PRO A 77 9.03 10.20 -5.55
N ALA A 78 8.18 10.40 -6.56
CA ALA A 78 6.85 11.00 -6.44
C ALA A 78 5.76 10.02 -5.95
N LEU A 79 6.09 8.73 -5.79
CA LEU A 79 5.17 7.73 -5.26
C LEU A 79 4.75 8.08 -3.83
N VAL A 80 3.47 7.89 -3.55
CA VAL A 80 2.86 8.14 -2.24
C VAL A 80 2.62 6.81 -1.55
N PHE A 81 3.06 6.70 -0.29
CA PHE A 81 2.68 5.57 0.54
C PHE A 81 1.20 5.67 0.93
N TRP A 82 0.43 4.68 0.52
CA TRP A 82 -1.00 4.59 0.74
C TRP A 82 -1.28 3.73 1.97
N ARG A 83 -1.75 4.38 3.04
CA ARG A 83 -2.10 3.74 4.31
C ARG A 83 -0.98 2.89 4.92
N MET A 84 0.28 3.28 4.72
CA MET A 84 1.45 2.62 5.35
C MET A 84 2.05 3.44 6.51
N GLY A 85 1.30 4.40 7.07
CA GLY A 85 1.77 5.20 8.19
C GLY A 85 1.71 4.44 9.52
N ALA A 86 2.44 4.91 10.53
CA ALA A 86 2.46 4.28 11.86
C ALA A 86 1.07 4.18 12.51
N ASN A 87 0.17 5.13 12.26
CA ASN A 87 -1.20 5.06 12.74
C ASN A 87 -2.03 4.01 11.97
N ASP A 88 -1.78 3.83 10.67
CA ASP A 88 -2.44 2.77 9.90
C ASP A 88 -1.95 1.39 10.38
N TYR A 89 -0.64 1.25 10.64
CA TYR A 89 -0.07 0.06 11.26
C TYR A 89 -0.75 -0.30 12.58
N ARG A 90 -0.82 0.64 13.54
CA ARG A 90 -1.44 0.39 14.84
C ARG A 90 -2.92 0.01 14.73
N ARG A 91 -3.62 0.54 13.73
CA ARG A 91 -5.02 0.20 13.46
C ARG A 91 -5.17 -1.19 12.89
N ALA A 92 -4.32 -1.56 11.92
CA ALA A 92 -4.30 -2.91 11.37
C ALA A 92 -3.99 -3.91 12.49
N LEU A 93 -2.96 -3.66 13.29
CA LEU A 93 -2.58 -4.51 14.41
C LEU A 93 -3.69 -4.68 15.46
N ALA A 94 -4.44 -3.62 15.76
CA ALA A 94 -5.54 -3.68 16.72
C ALA A 94 -6.72 -4.56 16.26
N LEU A 95 -6.86 -4.77 14.95
CA LEU A 95 -7.87 -5.64 14.35
C LEU A 95 -7.35 -7.05 14.06
N GLU A 96 -6.03 -7.25 14.16
CA GLU A 96 -5.38 -8.52 13.92
C GLU A 96 -5.67 -9.50 15.06
N THR A 97 -6.35 -10.61 14.74
CA THR A 97 -6.73 -11.61 15.75
C THR A 97 -5.63 -12.62 16.03
N ALA A 98 -4.73 -12.84 15.06
CA ALA A 98 -3.59 -13.72 15.20
C ALA A 98 -2.49 -13.31 14.22
N SER A 99 -1.29 -13.06 14.75
CA SER A 99 -0.07 -12.91 13.95
C SER A 99 1.11 -13.46 14.74
N GLU A 100 2.03 -14.12 14.03
CA GLU A 100 3.29 -14.57 14.62
C GLU A 100 4.23 -13.37 14.80
N ASP A 101 5.05 -13.41 15.85
CA ASP A 101 6.00 -12.35 16.12
C ASP A 101 7.03 -12.19 14.98
N LEU A 102 7.46 -10.95 14.74
CA LEU A 102 8.51 -10.65 13.78
C LEU A 102 9.81 -11.33 14.19
N THR A 103 10.49 -11.91 13.20
CA THR A 103 11.80 -12.54 13.42
C THR A 103 12.83 -11.52 13.87
N ARG A 104 13.88 -11.97 14.56
CA ARG A 104 15.02 -11.11 14.93
C ARG A 104 15.66 -10.45 13.70
N GLU A 105 15.74 -11.15 12.57
CA GLU A 105 16.24 -10.60 11.32
C GLU A 105 15.38 -9.43 10.84
N ALA A 106 14.05 -9.59 10.87
CA ALA A 106 13.11 -8.52 10.51
C ALA A 106 13.29 -7.30 11.41
N LEU A 107 13.41 -7.48 12.73
CA LEU A 107 13.63 -6.38 13.68
C LEU A 107 14.95 -5.63 13.43
N VAL A 108 16.04 -6.36 13.15
CA VAL A 108 17.34 -5.75 12.81
C VAL A 108 17.24 -4.94 11.51
N TRP A 109 16.53 -5.47 10.51
CA TRP A 109 16.31 -4.76 9.25
C TRP A 109 15.46 -3.50 9.44
N LEU A 110 14.36 -3.58 10.19
CA LEU A 110 13.49 -2.44 10.52
C LEU A 110 14.24 -1.32 11.23
N GLY A 111 15.21 -1.66 12.09
CA GLY A 111 16.08 -0.69 12.77
C GLY A 111 16.90 0.20 11.83
N ARG A 112 17.00 -0.17 10.54
CA ARG A 112 17.72 0.59 9.50
C ARG A 112 16.79 1.41 8.60
N VAL A 113 15.47 1.23 8.68
CA VAL A 113 14.50 1.97 7.86
C VAL A 113 14.46 3.44 8.27
N ARG A 114 14.50 4.33 7.27
CA ARG A 114 14.50 5.80 7.43
C ARG A 114 13.47 6.43 6.49
N GLY A 115 13.36 7.76 6.54
CA GLY A 115 12.41 8.52 5.71
C GLY A 115 10.96 8.38 6.19
N GLU A 116 10.02 8.47 5.25
CA GLU A 116 8.57 8.51 5.52
C GLU A 116 8.07 7.27 6.28
N LEU A 117 8.67 6.09 6.05
CA LEU A 117 8.32 4.84 6.76
C LEU A 117 9.11 4.61 8.06
N GLY A 118 10.05 5.49 8.40
CA GLY A 118 10.81 5.40 9.65
C GLY A 118 9.92 5.32 10.91
N PRO A 119 8.88 6.14 11.06
CA PRO A 119 7.91 6.02 12.16
C PRO A 119 7.16 4.67 12.17
N THR A 120 6.78 4.15 11.00
CA THR A 120 6.08 2.85 10.88
C THR A 120 7.00 1.71 11.32
N ALA A 121 8.24 1.69 10.83
CA ALA A 121 9.23 0.68 11.22
C ALA A 121 9.52 0.69 12.73
N ARG A 122 9.63 1.87 13.36
CA ARG A 122 9.76 1.98 14.82
C ARG A 122 8.57 1.40 15.57
N ALA A 123 7.35 1.72 15.13
CA ALA A 123 6.14 1.18 15.75
C ALA A 123 6.08 -0.36 15.64
N MET A 124 6.51 -0.93 14.50
CA MET A 124 6.60 -2.39 14.31
C MET A 124 7.68 -3.03 15.22
N MET A 125 8.78 -2.32 15.47
CA MET A 125 9.81 -2.80 16.39
C MET A 125 9.36 -2.77 17.86
N GLU A 126 8.59 -1.74 18.25
CA GLU A 126 8.07 -1.58 19.62
C GLU A 126 7.09 -2.70 20.00
N THR A 127 6.25 -3.12 19.05
CA THR A 127 5.25 -4.17 19.24
C THR A 127 5.79 -5.57 18.97
N GLY A 128 6.80 -5.68 18.09
CA GLY A 128 7.36 -6.96 17.65
C GLY A 128 6.44 -7.75 16.71
N LYS A 129 5.39 -7.14 16.14
CA LYS A 129 4.33 -7.87 15.40
C LYS A 129 4.11 -7.34 13.98
N PRO A 130 3.84 -8.22 13.00
CA PRO A 130 3.33 -7.78 11.71
C PRO A 130 1.83 -7.43 11.82
N ALA A 131 1.32 -6.74 10.79
CA ALA A 131 -0.12 -6.53 10.61
C ALA A 131 -0.44 -6.53 9.10
N TYR A 132 -1.59 -7.10 8.73
CA TYR A 132 -1.93 -7.31 7.32
C TYR A 132 -2.85 -6.23 6.75
N GLN A 133 -2.70 -5.95 5.46
CA GLN A 133 -3.42 -4.89 4.76
C GLN A 133 -4.93 -5.16 4.67
N GLU A 134 -5.37 -6.41 4.79
CA GLU A 134 -6.77 -6.84 4.84
C GLU A 134 -7.55 -6.07 5.90
N GLN A 135 -6.92 -5.80 7.04
CA GLN A 135 -7.51 -5.06 8.17
C GLN A 135 -7.82 -3.59 7.81
N LEU A 136 -7.29 -3.09 6.70
CA LEU A 136 -7.47 -1.73 6.21
C LEU A 136 -8.37 -1.63 4.97
N THR A 137 -8.89 -2.74 4.43
CA THR A 137 -9.74 -2.76 3.22
C THR A 137 -10.87 -1.72 3.23
N GLY A 138 -11.56 -1.55 4.36
CA GLY A 138 -12.59 -0.52 4.51
C GLY A 138 -12.07 0.92 4.36
N ARG A 139 -10.86 1.20 4.84
CA ARG A 139 -10.21 2.53 4.71
C ARG A 139 -9.66 2.74 3.31
N LEU A 140 -9.06 1.71 2.72
CA LEU A 140 -8.58 1.72 1.34
C LEU A 140 -9.74 2.03 0.40
N ARG A 141 -10.87 1.32 0.53
CA ARG A 141 -12.08 1.62 -0.24
C ARG A 141 -12.56 3.06 -0.03
N ALA A 142 -12.58 3.55 1.21
CA ALA A 142 -13.00 4.92 1.49
C ALA A 142 -12.07 5.98 0.86
N ASP A 143 -10.77 5.69 0.66
CA ASP A 143 -9.87 6.56 -0.10
C ASP A 143 -10.25 6.60 -1.59
N LEU A 144 -10.54 5.44 -2.18
CA LEU A 144 -10.99 5.34 -3.58
C LEU A 144 -12.31 6.08 -3.80
N GLU A 145 -13.23 6.02 -2.82
CA GLU A 145 -14.50 6.75 -2.86
C GLU A 145 -14.27 8.26 -2.79
N ARG A 146 -13.38 8.71 -1.90
CA ARG A 146 -13.00 10.13 -1.82
C ARG A 146 -12.40 10.64 -3.12
N GLU A 147 -11.45 9.92 -3.70
CA GLU A 147 -10.87 10.34 -4.98
C GLU A 147 -11.94 10.44 -6.08
N ARG A 148 -12.82 9.43 -6.17
CA ARG A 148 -13.93 9.43 -7.14
C ARG A 148 -14.83 10.65 -6.99
N ASP A 149 -15.15 11.02 -5.75
CA ASP A 149 -16.07 12.12 -5.44
C ASP A 149 -15.37 13.50 -5.52
N GLU A 150 -14.06 13.58 -5.31
CA GLU A 150 -13.27 14.80 -5.55
C GLU A 150 -13.17 15.13 -7.04
N VAL A 151 -13.04 14.11 -7.90
CA VAL A 151 -13.14 14.27 -9.35
C VAL A 151 -14.52 14.79 -9.78
N GLU A 152 -15.58 14.53 -9.00
CA GLU A 152 -16.92 15.07 -9.24
C GLU A 152 -17.04 16.56 -8.91
N ARG A 153 -16.24 17.05 -7.96
CA ARG A 153 -16.26 18.43 -7.47
C ARG A 153 -15.19 19.32 -8.12
N GLY A 154 -14.73 18.97 -9.32
CA GLY A 154 -13.75 19.77 -10.06
C GLY A 154 -14.09 21.27 -10.09
N PRO A 155 -13.08 22.14 -10.17
CA PRO A 155 -13.12 23.56 -9.79
C PRO A 155 -14.26 24.38 -10.41
#